data_AF-A0A374WUG5-F1
#
_entry.id   AF-A0A374WUG5-F1
#
_cell.length_a   1.000
_cell.length_b   1.000
_cell.length_c   1.000
_cell.angle_alpha   90.00
_cell.angle_beta   90.00
_cell.angle_gamma   90.00
#
_symmetry.space_group_name_H-M   'P 1'
#
loop_
_entity.id
_entity.type
_entity.pdbx_description
1 polymer ?
#
loop_
_entity_poly.entity_id
_entity_poly.type
_entity_poly.pdbx_seq_one_letter_code
_entity_poly.pdbx_strand_id
1 'polypeptide(L)' 'MDKALNKYFAGELTSDEKESFLMEVDRDEVLKGNFVDDQSLLAIIDWIFSGHKDDEKVIQQKLDEFMRKMEQREK' A
#
# COMPACT_ATOMS: atom_id res chain seq x y z
N MET A 1 -4.49 -9.12 8.47
CA MET A 1 -4.65 -8.34 7.24
C MET A 1 -6.08 -8.51 6.77
N ASP A 2 -6.80 -7.41 6.57
CA ASP A 2 -8.24 -7.43 6.35
C ASP A 2 -8.58 -8.06 4.99
N LYS A 3 -9.57 -8.96 4.95
CA LYS A 3 -9.87 -9.73 3.74
C LYS A 3 -10.39 -8.83 2.61
N ALA A 4 -11.06 -7.73 2.96
CA ALA A 4 -11.57 -6.75 2.01
C ALA A 4 -10.44 -5.90 1.39
N LEU A 5 -9.45 -5.51 2.20
CA LEU A 5 -8.28 -4.72 1.77
C LEU A 5 -7.47 -5.47 0.71
N ASN A 6 -7.18 -6.76 0.95
CA ASN A 6 -6.45 -7.59 -0.01
C ASN A 6 -7.19 -7.73 -1.34
N LYS A 7 -8.52 -7.93 -1.29
CA LYS A 7 -9.35 -8.01 -2.49
C LYS A 7 -9.37 -6.70 -3.29
N TYR A 8 -9.39 -5.56 -2.58
CA TYR A 8 -9.36 -4.25 -3.22
C TYR A 8 -8.09 -4.07 -4.06
N PHE A 9 -6.91 -4.34 -3.46
CA PHE A 9 -5.63 -4.20 -4.16
C PHE A 9 -5.35 -5.29 -5.19
N ALA A 10 -5.87 -6.51 -5.00
CA ALA A 10 -5.81 -7.57 -6.00
C ALA A 10 -6.73 -7.30 -7.22
N GLY A 11 -7.59 -6.26 -7.16
CA GLY A 11 -8.53 -5.94 -8.23
C GLY A 11 -9.70 -6.92 -8.33
N GLU A 12 -9.98 -7.68 -7.27
CA GLU A 12 -11.04 -8.69 -7.23
C GLU A 12 -12.42 -8.10 -6.96
N LEU A 13 -12.49 -6.83 -6.56
CA LEU A 13 -13.74 -6.12 -6.31
C LEU A 13 -14.31 -5.53 -7.60
N THR A 14 -15.63 -5.68 -7.78
CA THR A 14 -16.41 -4.92 -8.77
C THR A 14 -16.40 -3.42 -8.45
N SER A 15 -16.86 -2.58 -9.39
CA SER A 15 -16.93 -1.13 -9.17
C SER A 15 -17.78 -0.77 -7.94
N ASP A 16 -18.95 -1.39 -7.79
CA ASP A 16 -19.87 -1.13 -6.67
C ASP A 16 -19.25 -1.56 -5.33
N GLU A 17 -18.57 -2.71 -5.32
CA GLU A 17 -17.85 -3.19 -4.14
C GLU A 17 -16.66 -2.31 -3.77
N LYS A 18 -15.94 -1.76 -4.76
CA LYS A 18 -14.86 -0.79 -4.52
C LYS A 18 -15.39 0.50 -3.89
N GLU A 19 -16.50 1.04 -4.39
CA GLU A 19 -17.10 2.24 -3.81
C GLU A 19 -17.55 1.99 -2.37
N SER A 20 -18.22 0.86 -2.11
CA SER A 20 -18.61 0.48 -0.76
C SER A 20 -17.41 0.33 0.18
N PHE A 21 -16.33 -0.29 -0.29
CA PHE A 21 -15.11 -0.46 0.48
C PHE A 21 -14.44 0.88 0.80
N LEU A 22 -14.34 1.79 -0.17
CA LEU A 22 -13.74 3.12 0.06
C LEU A 22 -14.55 3.96 1.07
N MET A 23 -15.87 3.82 1.09
CA MET A 23 -16.70 4.43 2.14
C MET A 23 -16.43 3.85 3.53
N GLU A 24 -16.08 2.57 3.62
CA GLU A 24 -15.69 1.91 4.88
C GLU A 24 -14.30 2.40 5.35
N VAL A 25 -13.34 2.47 4.42
CA VAL A 25 -12.00 3.05 4.65
C VAL A 25 -12.10 4.48 5.19
N ASP A 26 -13.03 5.30 4.70
CA ASP A 26 -13.19 6.68 5.19
C ASP A 26 -13.70 6.73 6.65
N ARG A 27 -14.47 5.73 7.08
CA ARG A 27 -15.13 5.70 8.39
C ARG A 27 -14.31 5.01 9.48
N ASP A 28 -13.40 4.11 9.12
CA ASP A 28 -12.54 3.38 10.06
C ASP A 28 -11.09 3.86 9.96
N GLU A 29 -10.62 4.54 11.01
CA GLU A 29 -9.26 5.12 11.06
C GLU A 29 -8.15 4.07 11.01
N VAL A 30 -8.38 2.85 11.53
CA VAL A 30 -7.39 1.77 11.48
C VAL A 30 -7.32 1.23 10.05
N LEU A 31 -8.47 1.00 9.42
CA LEU A 31 -8.54 0.57 8.02
C LEU A 31 -7.98 1.64 7.07
N LYS A 32 -8.23 2.92 7.35
CA LYS A 32 -7.66 4.07 6.63
C LYS A 32 -6.14 4.08 6.69
N GLY A 33 -5.57 3.87 7.88
CA GLY A 33 -4.12 3.76 8.06
C GLY A 33 -3.53 2.63 7.20
N ASN A 34 -4.09 1.43 7.31
CA ASN A 34 -3.65 0.27 6.53
C ASN A 34 -3.78 0.49 5.01
N PHE A 35 -4.88 1.11 4.58
CA PHE A 35 -5.11 1.44 3.17
C PHE A 35 -4.07 2.42 2.63
N VAL A 36 -3.76 3.48 3.38
CA VAL A 36 -2.74 4.47 2.98
C VAL A 36 -1.36 3.83 2.94
N ASP A 37 -1.04 2.94 3.87
CA ASP A 37 0.25 2.23 3.89
C ASP A 37 0.40 1.31 2.67
N ASP A 38 -0.60 0.49 2.35
CA ASP A 38 -0.60 -0.40 1.19
C ASP A 38 -0.58 0.38 -0.14
N GLN A 39 -1.33 1.49 -0.22
CA GLN A 39 -1.29 2.36 -1.40
C GLN A 39 0.08 3.04 -1.56
N SER A 40 0.72 3.44 -0.45
CA SER A 40 2.07 4.02 -0.46
C SER A 40 3.11 3.00 -0.91
N LEU A 41 2.97 1.75 -0.49
CA LEU A 41 3.79 0.62 -0.95
C LEU A 41 3.72 0.44 -2.46
N LEU A 42 2.50 0.39 -3.01
CA LEU A 42 2.30 0.24 -4.44
C LEU A 42 2.87 1.41 -5.23
N ALA A 43 2.72 2.64 -4.74
CA ALA A 43 3.31 3.81 -5.38
C ALA A 43 4.85 3.76 -5.39
N ILE A 44 5.48 3.27 -4.32
CA ILE A 44 6.93 3.07 -4.26
C ILE A 44 7.38 1.98 -5.24
N ILE A 45 6.68 0.84 -5.26
CA ILE A 45 6.95 -0.25 -6.21
C ILE A 45 6.84 0.27 -7.64
N ASP A 46 5.73 0.91 -7.99
CA ASP A 46 5.52 1.48 -9.32
C ASP A 46 6.64 2.45 -9.69
N TRP A 47 7.04 3.34 -8.78
CA TRP A 47 8.15 4.26 -9.00
C TRP A 47 9.53 3.57 -9.16
N ILE A 48 9.79 2.50 -8.43
CA ILE A 48 11.01 1.68 -8.57
C ILE A 48 11.05 1.04 -9.96
N PHE A 49 9.91 0.51 -10.43
CA PHE A 49 9.84 -0.26 -11.68
C PHE A 49 9.47 0.58 -12.92
N SER A 50 9.08 1.86 -12.76
CA SER A 50 8.71 2.78 -13.84
C SER A 50 9.87 3.28 -14.70
N GLY A 51 11.06 2.68 -14.58
CA GLY A 51 12.20 2.94 -15.47
C GLY A 51 13.39 3.69 -14.86
N HIS A 52 13.40 3.92 -13.54
CA HIS A 52 14.61 4.34 -12.82
C HIS A 52 15.59 3.18 -12.65
N LYS A 53 16.05 2.58 -13.76
CA LYS A 53 17.00 1.46 -13.75
C LYS A 53 18.40 1.85 -13.26
N ASP A 54 18.71 3.14 -13.23
CA ASP A 54 20.09 3.62 -13.09
C ASP A 54 20.54 3.89 -11.65
N ASP A 55 19.67 3.75 -10.65
CA ASP A 55 20.01 4.05 -9.25
C ASP A 55 19.46 2.98 -8.28
N GLU A 56 19.79 1.71 -8.56
CA GLU A 56 19.51 0.53 -7.73
C GLU A 56 19.79 0.79 -6.24
N LYS A 57 20.84 1.56 -5.93
CA LYS A 57 21.22 1.92 -4.57
C LYS A 57 20.21 2.84 -3.87
N VAL A 58 19.63 3.79 -4.59
CA VAL A 58 18.59 4.72 -4.08
C VAL A 58 17.28 3.97 -3.88
N ILE A 59 16.97 3.06 -4.79
CA ILE A 59 15.83 2.15 -4.71
C ILE A 59 15.93 1.28 -3.46
N GLN A 60 17.07 0.63 -3.26
CA GLN A 60 17.30 -0.25 -2.11
C GLN A 60 17.23 0.51 -0.78
N GLN A 61 17.81 1.72 -0.71
CA GLN A 61 17.72 2.57 0.48
C GLN A 61 16.29 2.95 0.84
N LYS A 62 15.47 3.30 -0.15
CA LYS A 62 14.07 3.66 0.10
C LYS A 62 13.22 2.45 0.50
N LEU A 63 13.49 1.28 -0.09
CA LEU A 63 12.84 0.04 0.30
C LEU A 63 13.21 -0.36 1.74
N ASP A 64 14.48 -0.29 2.10
CA ASP A 64 14.95 -0.58 3.46
C ASP A 64 14.36 0.38 4.49
N GLU A 65 14.29 1.68 4.16
CA GLU A 65 13.68 2.69 5.03
C GLU A 65 12.17 2.42 5.22
N PHE A 66 11.49 1.99 4.16
CA PHE A 66 10.10 1.59 4.21
C PHE A 66 9.90 0.35 5.11
N MET A 67 10.66 -0.73 4.88
CA MET A 67 10.58 -1.96 5.67
C MET A 67 10.82 -1.69 7.16
N ARG A 68 11.80 -0.83 7.48
CA ARG A 68 12.06 -0.41 8.87
C ARG A 68 10.89 0.34 9.50
N LYS A 69 10.20 1.19 8.73
CA LYS A 69 9.00 1.91 9.20
C LYS A 69 7.83 0.96 9.43
N MET A 70 7.73 -0.14 8.68
CA MET A 70 6.73 -1.19 8.90
C MET A 70 7.04 -2.01 10.16
N GLU A 71 8.28 -2.47 10.33
CA GLU A 71 8.68 -3.26 11.51
C GLU A 71 8.52 -2.49 12.83
N GLN A 72 8.70 -1.17 12.81
CA GLN A 72 8.47 -0.31 13.98
C GLN A 72 6.99 -0.16 14.35
N ARG A 73 6.05 -0.48 13.44
CA ARG A 73 4.61 -0.39 13.67
C ARG A 73 4.00 -1.65 14.27
N GLU A 74 4.70 -2.79 14.21
CA GLU A 74 4.27 -4.04 14.87
C GLU A 74 4.63 -4.10 16.37
N LYS A 75 5.31 -3.08 16.91
CA LYS A 75 5.65 -2.95 18.34
C LYS A 75 4.80 -1.89 19.02
#